data_AF-A0A662AJK6-F1
#
_entry.id   AF-A0A662AJK6-F1
#
_cell.length_a   1.000
_cell.length_b   1.000
_cell.length_c   1.000
_cell.angle_alpha   90.00
_cell.angle_beta   90.00
_cell.angle_gamma   90.00
#
_symmetry.space_group_name_H-M   'P 1'
#
loop_
_entity.id
_entity.type
_entity.pdbx_description
1 polymer ?
#
loop_
_entity_poly.entity_id
_entity_poly.type
_entity_poly.pdbx_seq_one_letter_code
_entity_poly.pdbx_strand_id
1 'polypeptide(L)'
;MPTTKKKKPKSNNYFDEVKVTTWIVEYQRSAIREINSEGVETVVWKDKVIEEKIMSEVIKIVKAIIQVYRYYIFEDYDDCLQHGSMSCYQNFMKWHKEKGTAFNFFSIISKRSLLNYTDRRKKHRNHNDIAEHVDLYDSKTMNFDFYLEEFRDNLIEIVNNNFVGKKRKGFIEISLILIDYLFKTKKFVSKTDFYSWARSYGKRSIDIREFMKAMREHGAELFGDAEAED
;
A
#
# COMPACT_ATOMS: atom_id res chain seq x y z
N MET A 1 -24.40 -29.64 37.47
CA MET A 1 -25.12 -28.85 36.45
C MET A 1 -24.10 -28.37 35.42
N PRO A 2 -24.22 -28.75 34.13
CA PRO A 2 -23.30 -28.28 33.10
C PRO A 2 -23.64 -26.83 32.72
N THR A 3 -22.72 -25.91 33.01
CA THR A 3 -22.82 -24.50 32.61
C THR A 3 -22.59 -24.36 31.11
N THR A 4 -23.65 -24.08 30.36
CA THR A 4 -23.58 -23.76 28.94
C THR A 4 -22.83 -22.44 28.76
N LYS A 5 -21.56 -22.51 28.31
CA LYS A 5 -20.78 -21.33 27.90
C LYS A 5 -21.50 -20.65 26.73
N LYS A 6 -22.09 -19.48 26.97
CA LYS A 6 -22.65 -18.61 25.91
C LYS A 6 -21.55 -18.29 24.90
N LYS A 7 -21.68 -18.80 23.66
CA LYS A 7 -20.82 -18.42 22.54
C LYS A 7 -20.93 -16.90 22.34
N LYS A 8 -19.81 -16.18 22.41
CA LYS A 8 -19.76 -14.75 22.07
C LYS A 8 -20.27 -14.59 20.62
N PRO A 9 -21.17 -13.63 20.34
CA PRO A 9 -21.62 -13.39 18.98
C PRO A 9 -20.42 -13.05 18.09
N LYS A 10 -20.32 -13.69 16.91
CA LYS A 10 -19.28 -13.37 15.90
C LYS A 10 -19.39 -11.88 15.57
N SER A 11 -18.32 -11.11 15.75
CA SER A 11 -18.34 -9.68 15.42
C SER A 11 -18.55 -9.53 13.92
N ASN A 12 -19.54 -8.73 13.54
CA ASN A 12 -19.74 -8.37 12.14
C ASN A 12 -18.64 -7.39 11.74
N ASN A 13 -17.60 -7.90 11.08
CA ASN A 13 -16.43 -7.12 10.66
C ASN A 13 -16.71 -6.26 9.42
N TYR A 14 -17.91 -6.34 8.85
CA TYR A 14 -18.32 -5.51 7.72
C TYR A 14 -18.85 -4.15 8.19
N PHE A 15 -18.65 -3.15 7.33
CA PHE A 15 -19.14 -1.78 7.52
C PHE A 15 -20.66 -1.71 7.34
N ASP A 16 -21.38 -1.11 8.30
CA ASP A 16 -22.83 -0.96 8.24
C ASP A 16 -23.24 0.40 7.63
N GLU A 17 -23.45 0.43 6.31
CA GLU A 17 -23.77 1.64 5.55
C GLU A 17 -25.02 2.37 6.07
N VAL A 18 -26.06 1.63 6.44
CA VAL A 18 -27.34 2.21 6.87
C VAL A 18 -27.17 2.89 8.23
N LYS A 19 -26.54 2.20 9.20
CA LYS A 19 -26.31 2.78 10.53
C LYS A 19 -25.39 3.99 10.47
N VAL A 20 -24.28 3.88 9.73
CA VAL A 20 -23.30 4.96 9.66
C VAL A 20 -23.89 6.19 8.98
N THR A 21 -24.70 6.02 7.92
CA THR A 21 -25.45 7.11 7.31
C THR A 21 -26.33 7.84 8.33
N THR A 22 -27.11 7.10 9.12
CA THR A 22 -27.99 7.70 10.15
C THR A 22 -27.19 8.46 11.20
N TRP A 23 -26.12 7.85 11.72
CA TRP A 23 -25.28 8.49 12.74
C TRP A 23 -24.57 9.74 12.22
N ILE A 24 -24.11 9.75 10.97
CA ILE A 24 -23.47 10.96 10.41
C ILE A 24 -24.48 12.10 10.30
N VAL A 25 -25.71 11.82 9.87
CA VAL A 25 -26.77 12.85 9.81
C VAL A 25 -27.10 13.36 11.22
N GLU A 26 -27.17 12.47 12.20
CA GLU A 26 -27.40 12.83 13.61
C GLU A 26 -26.25 13.68 14.19
N TYR A 27 -25.01 13.29 13.89
CA TYR A 27 -23.80 14.04 14.25
C TYR A 27 -23.80 15.44 13.62
N GLN A 28 -24.15 15.54 12.34
CA GLN A 28 -24.21 16.82 11.63
C GLN A 28 -25.31 17.77 12.16
N ARG A 29 -26.42 17.21 12.65
CA ARG A 29 -27.54 17.97 13.24
C ARG A 29 -27.26 18.42 14.66
N SER A 30 -26.55 17.60 15.44
CA SER A 30 -26.21 17.89 16.83
C SER A 30 -25.00 18.82 16.94
N ALA A 31 -24.16 18.92 15.89
CA ALA A 31 -23.02 19.81 15.85
C ALA A 31 -23.43 21.31 15.92
N ILE A 32 -22.93 22.02 16.93
CA ILE A 32 -23.07 23.48 17.04
C ILE A 32 -21.97 24.14 16.23
N ARG A 33 -22.34 25.12 15.40
CA ARG A 33 -21.42 25.81 14.48
C ARG A 33 -21.37 27.29 14.82
N GLU A 34 -20.18 27.85 14.89
CA GLU A 34 -19.95 29.28 15.04
C GLU A 34 -19.14 29.80 13.85
N ILE A 35 -19.49 30.99 13.39
CA ILE A 35 -18.73 31.70 12.37
C ILE A 35 -17.72 32.57 13.11
N ASN A 36 -16.43 32.30 12.87
CA ASN A 36 -15.38 33.11 13.47
C ASN A 36 -15.35 34.52 12.86
N SER A 37 -14.53 35.41 13.43
CA SER A 37 -14.35 36.79 12.93
C SER A 37 -13.86 36.90 11.48
N GLU A 38 -13.40 35.80 10.88
CA GLU A 38 -12.91 35.71 9.51
C GLU A 38 -13.96 35.12 8.53
N GLY A 39 -15.18 34.85 9.00
CA GLY A 39 -16.25 34.27 8.19
C GLY A 39 -16.14 32.75 7.99
N VAL A 40 -15.24 32.08 8.71
CA VAL A 40 -15.04 30.63 8.62
C VAL A 40 -15.97 29.92 9.61
N GLU A 41 -16.79 29.01 9.10
CA GLU A 41 -17.66 28.15 9.90
C GLU A 41 -16.84 27.09 10.63
N THR A 42 -16.88 27.10 11.96
CA THR A 42 -16.18 26.16 12.84
C THR A 42 -17.17 25.40 13.70
N VAL A 43 -16.90 24.11 13.94
CA VAL A 43 -17.75 23.28 14.82
C VAL A 43 -17.25 23.40 16.25
N VAL A 44 -18.05 24.01 17.12
CA VAL A 44 -17.70 24.36 18.51
C VAL A 44 -18.11 23.26 19.49
N TRP A 45 -19.15 22.50 19.15
CA TRP A 45 -19.58 21.36 19.95
C TRP A 45 -19.88 20.15 19.08
N LYS A 46 -19.56 18.96 19.60
CA LYS A 46 -19.68 17.66 18.93
C LYS A 46 -20.24 16.62 19.90
N ASP A 47 -21.16 15.79 19.41
CA ASP A 47 -21.63 14.63 20.16
C ASP A 47 -20.58 13.51 20.13
N LYS A 48 -19.86 13.35 21.24
CA LYS A 48 -18.79 12.34 21.39
C LYS A 48 -19.31 10.91 21.29
N VAL A 49 -20.53 10.64 21.73
CA VAL A 49 -21.10 9.29 21.72
C VAL A 49 -21.40 8.85 20.30
N ILE A 50 -21.94 9.76 19.48
CA ILE A 50 -22.19 9.49 18.06
C ILE A 50 -20.87 9.41 17.29
N GLU A 51 -19.92 10.29 17.60
CA GLU A 51 -18.57 10.26 17.04
C GLU A 51 -17.90 8.89 17.20
N GLU A 52 -17.90 8.34 18.43
CA GLU A 52 -17.32 7.03 18.72
C GLU A 52 -18.00 5.91 17.93
N LYS A 53 -19.33 5.95 17.78
CA LYS A 53 -20.08 4.97 16.98
C LYS A 53 -19.66 5.01 15.51
N ILE A 54 -19.59 6.20 14.91
CA ILE A 54 -19.15 6.35 13.51
C ILE A 54 -17.70 5.87 13.36
N MET A 55 -16.81 6.29 14.28
CA MET A 55 -15.40 5.93 14.23
C MET A 55 -15.17 4.41 14.34
N SER A 56 -15.97 3.70 15.14
CA SER A 56 -15.88 2.24 15.24
C SER A 56 -16.09 1.52 13.90
N GLU A 57 -16.95 2.05 13.04
CA GLU A 57 -17.21 1.51 11.70
C GLU A 57 -16.18 2.01 10.67
N VAL A 58 -15.81 3.29 10.72
CA VAL A 58 -14.77 3.87 9.86
C VAL A 58 -13.43 3.18 10.05
N ILE A 59 -13.07 2.81 11.29
CA ILE A 59 -11.85 2.06 11.59
C ILE A 59 -11.81 0.75 10.80
N LYS A 60 -12.94 0.06 10.60
CA LYS A 60 -12.99 -1.18 9.79
C LYS A 60 -12.58 -0.91 8.34
N ILE A 61 -13.07 0.19 7.76
CA ILE A 61 -12.69 0.61 6.39
C ILE A 61 -11.19 0.89 6.33
N VAL A 62 -10.67 1.69 7.27
CA VAL A 62 -9.25 2.07 7.28
C VAL A 62 -8.36 0.84 7.44
N LYS A 63 -8.68 -0.07 8.37
CA LYS A 63 -7.95 -1.34 8.55
C LYS A 63 -7.95 -2.18 7.27
N ALA A 64 -9.09 -2.30 6.60
CA ALA A 64 -9.20 -3.04 5.34
C ALA A 64 -8.32 -2.41 4.24
N ILE A 65 -8.31 -1.07 4.12
CA ILE A 65 -7.47 -0.36 3.16
C ILE A 65 -5.98 -0.56 3.46
N ILE A 66 -5.56 -0.42 4.71
CA ILE A 66 -4.17 -0.65 5.13
C ILE A 66 -3.72 -2.07 4.75
N GLN A 67 -4.59 -3.06 4.98
CA GLN A 67 -4.27 -4.45 4.67
C GLN A 67 -4.21 -4.72 3.17
N VAL A 68 -5.21 -4.27 2.40
CA VAL A 68 -5.32 -4.52 0.96
C VAL A 68 -4.19 -3.84 0.18
N TYR A 69 -3.88 -2.59 0.51
CA TYR A 69 -2.83 -1.80 -0.16
C TYR A 69 -1.47 -1.91 0.53
N ARG A 70 -1.38 -2.68 1.61
CA ARG A 70 -0.17 -2.94 2.40
C ARG A 70 0.57 -1.67 2.81
N TYR A 71 -0.16 -0.66 3.28
CA TYR A 71 0.44 0.61 3.72
C TYR A 71 1.42 0.42 4.89
N TYR A 72 1.24 -0.64 5.68
CA TYR A 72 2.14 -1.05 6.77
C TYR A 72 3.57 -1.38 6.33
N ILE A 73 3.82 -1.60 5.03
CA ILE A 73 5.18 -1.80 4.52
C ILE A 73 5.93 -0.47 4.47
N PHE A 74 5.18 0.62 4.30
CA PHE A 74 5.78 1.94 4.27
C PHE A 74 5.89 2.45 5.70
N GLU A 75 4.78 2.68 6.39
CA GLU A 75 4.79 3.26 7.75
C GLU A 75 4.23 2.26 8.76
N ASP A 76 4.44 2.51 10.06
CA ASP A 76 3.87 1.67 11.10
C ASP A 76 2.33 1.54 10.94
N TYR A 77 1.81 0.36 11.26
CA TYR A 77 0.39 0.07 11.08
C TYR A 77 -0.49 0.98 11.93
N ASP A 78 -0.11 1.24 13.18
CA ASP A 78 -0.88 2.06 14.11
C ASP A 78 -0.82 3.53 13.70
N ASP A 79 0.33 4.00 13.22
CA ASP A 79 0.49 5.32 12.61
C ASP A 79 -0.44 5.50 11.39
N CYS A 80 -0.45 4.52 10.49
CA CYS A 80 -1.35 4.51 9.34
C CYS A 80 -2.81 4.53 9.80
N LEU A 81 -3.16 3.69 10.77
CA LEU A 81 -4.52 3.57 11.28
C LEU A 81 -4.99 4.90 11.90
N GLN A 82 -4.15 5.52 12.73
CA GLN A 82 -4.42 6.81 13.32
C GLN A 82 -4.58 7.90 12.25
N HIS A 83 -3.67 7.96 11.28
CA HIS A 83 -3.73 9.00 10.24
C HIS A 83 -4.94 8.85 9.32
N GLY A 84 -5.23 7.63 8.88
CA GLY A 84 -6.38 7.33 8.03
C GLY A 84 -7.70 7.59 8.74
N SER A 85 -7.82 7.17 10.01
CA SER A 85 -9.03 7.37 10.81
C SER A 85 -9.26 8.86 11.15
N MET A 86 -8.22 9.59 11.54
CA MET A 86 -8.29 11.04 11.80
C MET A 86 -8.73 11.83 10.56
N SER A 87 -8.25 11.42 9.38
CA SER A 87 -8.63 12.06 8.13
C SER A 87 -10.11 11.85 7.79
N CYS A 88 -10.65 10.67 8.05
CA CYS A 88 -12.08 10.41 7.92
C CYS A 88 -12.89 11.25 8.91
N TYR A 89 -12.45 11.30 10.18
CA TYR A 89 -13.07 12.09 11.24
C TYR A 89 -13.24 13.56 10.86
N GLN A 90 -12.17 14.20 10.37
CA GLN A 90 -12.18 15.60 9.94
C GLN A 90 -13.15 15.90 8.79
N ASN A 91 -13.66 14.88 8.11
CA ASN A 91 -14.54 15.03 6.96
C ASN A 91 -15.98 14.56 7.21
N PHE A 92 -16.37 14.21 8.44
CA PHE A 92 -17.75 13.85 8.79
C PHE A 92 -18.76 14.93 8.36
N MET A 93 -18.44 16.20 8.60
CA MET A 93 -19.33 17.32 8.27
C MET A 93 -19.46 17.58 6.75
N LYS A 94 -18.55 17.05 5.94
CA LYS A 94 -18.54 17.26 4.48
C LYS A 94 -19.26 16.16 3.72
N TRP A 95 -19.62 15.07 4.39
CA TRP A 95 -20.36 13.99 3.77
C TRP A 95 -21.82 14.37 3.58
N HIS A 96 -22.38 14.06 2.42
CA HIS A 96 -23.81 14.24 2.15
C HIS A 96 -24.31 13.01 1.41
N LYS A 97 -25.46 12.48 1.83
CA LYS A 97 -26.07 11.27 1.24
C LYS A 97 -26.30 11.38 -0.27
N GLU A 98 -26.57 12.59 -0.76
CA GLU A 98 -26.79 12.88 -2.18
C GLU A 98 -25.53 12.65 -3.04
N LYS A 99 -24.34 12.74 -2.45
CA LYS A 99 -23.06 12.62 -3.16
C LYS A 99 -22.56 11.17 -3.24
N GLY A 100 -23.26 10.22 -2.60
CA GLY A 100 -22.93 8.80 -2.63
C GLY A 100 -22.92 8.14 -1.25
N THR A 101 -22.44 6.91 -1.20
CA THR A 101 -22.39 6.10 0.02
C THR A 101 -21.29 6.57 0.98
N ALA A 102 -21.53 6.42 2.27
CA ALA A 102 -20.56 6.68 3.32
C ALA A 102 -19.31 5.80 3.15
N PHE A 103 -19.50 4.51 2.81
CA PHE A 103 -18.40 3.59 2.53
C PHE A 103 -17.45 4.13 1.45
N ASN A 104 -17.99 4.55 0.29
CA ASN A 104 -17.17 5.05 -0.81
C ASN A 104 -16.46 6.35 -0.43
N PHE A 105 -17.17 7.26 0.23
CA PHE A 105 -16.61 8.54 0.66
C PHE A 105 -15.42 8.36 1.60
N PHE A 106 -15.58 7.58 2.68
CA PHE A 106 -14.49 7.34 3.62
C PHE A 106 -13.38 6.48 3.02
N SER A 107 -13.70 5.56 2.12
CA SER A 107 -12.69 4.80 1.39
C SER A 107 -11.79 5.70 0.55
N ILE A 108 -12.36 6.67 -0.16
CA ILE A 108 -11.59 7.63 -0.97
C ILE A 108 -10.71 8.52 -0.08
N ILE A 109 -11.28 9.06 1.00
CA ILE A 109 -10.54 9.93 1.92
C ILE A 109 -9.38 9.18 2.58
N SER A 110 -9.64 8.00 3.12
CA SER A 110 -8.62 7.20 3.79
C SER A 110 -7.50 6.81 2.81
N LYS A 111 -7.82 6.32 1.60
CA LYS A 111 -6.81 6.00 0.58
C LYS A 111 -5.95 7.20 0.22
N ARG A 112 -6.56 8.35 -0.07
CA ARG A 112 -5.83 9.54 -0.49
C ARG A 112 -4.96 10.10 0.64
N SER A 113 -5.48 10.08 1.87
CA SER A 113 -4.73 10.51 3.04
C SER A 113 -3.54 9.60 3.32
N LEU A 114 -3.75 8.29 3.36
CA LEU A 114 -2.69 7.30 3.58
C LEU A 114 -1.60 7.37 2.51
N LEU A 115 -1.99 7.49 1.24
CA LEU A 115 -1.02 7.69 0.15
C LEU A 115 -0.15 8.93 0.38
N ASN A 116 -0.78 10.07 0.65
CA ASN A 116 -0.05 11.32 0.90
C ASN A 116 0.86 11.23 2.14
N TYR A 117 0.39 10.55 3.19
CA TYR A 117 1.15 10.35 4.42
C TYR A 117 2.39 9.51 4.19
N THR A 118 2.24 8.34 3.57
CA THR A 118 3.36 7.44 3.31
C THR A 118 4.32 8.03 2.28
N ASP A 119 3.83 8.76 1.27
CA ASP A 119 4.68 9.45 0.28
C ASP A 119 5.49 10.59 0.89
N ARG A 120 4.90 11.37 1.81
CA ARG A 120 5.61 12.45 2.52
C ARG A 120 6.70 11.87 3.42
N ARG A 121 6.38 10.86 4.22
CA ARG A 121 7.40 10.26 5.10
C ARG A 121 8.46 9.48 4.35
N LYS A 122 8.15 8.86 3.20
CA LYS A 122 9.17 8.30 2.30
C LYS A 122 10.21 9.33 1.85
N LYS A 123 9.82 10.60 1.66
CA LYS A 123 10.76 11.69 1.33
C LYS A 123 11.59 12.18 2.52
N HIS A 124 11.10 11.96 3.75
CA HIS A 124 11.74 12.38 4.99
C HIS A 124 12.48 11.25 5.72
N ARG A 125 12.45 10.01 5.21
CA ARG A 125 13.36 8.96 5.63
C ARG A 125 14.76 9.29 5.14
N ASN A 126 15.53 9.95 6.01
CA ASN A 126 16.98 9.94 5.90
C ASN A 126 17.43 8.48 5.78
N HIS A 127 18.29 8.19 4.80
CA HIS A 127 18.85 6.86 4.52
C HIS A 127 19.62 6.23 5.71
N ASN A 128 19.72 6.93 6.84
CA ASN A 128 20.50 6.52 8.01
C ASN A 128 19.67 5.80 9.09
N ASP A 129 18.34 6.01 9.18
CA ASP A 129 17.52 5.42 10.27
C ASP A 129 16.91 4.05 9.91
N ILE A 130 17.03 3.62 8.65
CA ILE A 130 16.49 2.33 8.18
C ILE A 130 17.41 1.16 8.61
N ALA A 131 18.65 1.44 9.03
CA ALA A 131 19.61 0.42 9.46
C ALA A 131 19.30 -0.17 10.86
N GLU A 132 18.54 0.51 11.73
CA GLU A 132 18.41 0.11 13.14
C GLU A 132 17.20 -0.79 13.46
N HIS A 133 16.22 -0.93 12.55
CA HIS A 133 14.99 -1.68 12.86
C HIS A 133 14.78 -2.99 12.09
N VAL A 134 15.76 -3.43 11.29
CA VAL A 134 15.67 -4.68 10.53
C VAL A 134 16.07 -5.93 11.36
N ASP A 135 16.69 -5.77 12.52
CA ASP A 135 17.28 -6.90 13.27
C ASP A 135 16.35 -7.64 14.26
N LEU A 136 15.04 -7.33 14.32
CA LEU A 136 14.17 -7.90 15.38
C LEU A 136 13.18 -8.98 14.94
N TYR A 137 13.16 -9.40 13.67
CA TYR A 137 12.35 -10.54 13.23
C TYR A 137 13.09 -11.44 12.23
N ASP A 138 14.31 -11.85 12.58
CA ASP A 138 14.96 -12.95 11.87
C ASP A 138 14.48 -14.29 12.42
N SER A 139 13.43 -14.82 11.81
CA SER A 139 13.16 -16.25 11.84
C SER A 139 12.94 -16.73 10.42
N LYS A 140 14.03 -17.26 9.83
CA LYS A 140 14.08 -18.06 8.58
C LYS A 140 13.82 -17.32 7.27
N THR A 141 14.49 -16.20 7.04
CA THR A 141 14.55 -15.61 5.69
C THR A 141 15.93 -15.76 5.09
N MET A 142 16.02 -16.48 3.99
CA MET A 142 17.14 -16.42 3.04
C MET A 142 17.51 -14.94 2.87
N ASN A 143 18.78 -14.58 3.09
CA ASN A 143 19.26 -13.21 3.01
C ASN A 143 18.91 -12.68 1.60
N PHE A 144 17.89 -11.83 1.51
CA PHE A 144 17.32 -11.38 0.23
C PHE A 144 18.38 -10.68 -0.62
N ASP A 145 19.39 -10.09 0.03
CA ASP A 145 20.49 -9.41 -0.64
C ASP A 145 21.42 -10.43 -1.30
N PHE A 146 21.71 -11.54 -0.60
CA PHE A 146 22.45 -12.67 -1.17
C PHE A 146 21.69 -13.31 -2.35
N TYR A 147 20.37 -13.51 -2.21
CA TYR A 147 19.53 -13.99 -3.31
C TYR A 147 19.55 -13.05 -4.52
N LEU A 148 19.53 -11.74 -4.30
CA LEU A 148 19.59 -10.77 -5.40
C LEU A 148 20.97 -10.69 -6.05
N GLU A 149 22.06 -10.91 -5.32
CA GLU A 149 23.40 -11.04 -5.88
C GLU A 149 23.50 -12.27 -6.78
N GLU A 150 23.05 -13.42 -6.31
CA GLU A 150 23.01 -14.66 -7.10
C GLU A 150 22.12 -14.51 -8.34
N PHE A 151 20.92 -13.93 -8.17
CA PHE A 151 20.01 -13.65 -9.28
C PHE A 151 20.59 -12.68 -10.31
N ARG A 152 21.34 -11.67 -9.86
CA ARG A 152 22.06 -10.74 -10.75
C ARG A 152 23.07 -11.48 -11.60
N ASP A 153 23.89 -12.31 -10.98
CA ASP A 153 24.98 -13.01 -11.66
C ASP A 153 24.43 -13.99 -12.69
N ASN A 154 23.41 -14.77 -12.33
CA ASN A 154 22.70 -15.67 -13.24
C ASN A 154 22.06 -14.92 -14.42
N LEU A 155 21.40 -13.79 -14.15
CA LEU A 155 20.77 -12.99 -15.20
C LEU A 155 21.80 -12.39 -16.17
N ILE A 156 22.97 -11.96 -15.67
CA ILE A 156 24.05 -11.45 -16.50
C ILE A 156 24.70 -12.58 -17.31
N GLU A 157 24.90 -13.74 -16.71
CA GLU A 157 25.44 -14.92 -17.38
C GLU A 157 24.56 -15.37 -18.54
N ILE A 158 23.25 -15.49 -18.33
CA ILE A 158 22.28 -15.83 -19.39
C ILE A 158 22.36 -14.82 -20.52
N VAL A 159 22.44 -13.52 -20.21
CA VAL A 159 22.55 -12.49 -21.25
C VAL A 159 23.87 -12.60 -22.01
N ASN A 160 24.97 -12.90 -21.34
CA ASN A 160 26.29 -13.06 -21.96
C ASN A 160 26.36 -14.29 -22.87
N ASN A 161 25.74 -15.40 -22.46
CA ASN A 161 25.78 -16.67 -23.17
C ASN A 161 24.87 -16.68 -24.40
N ASN A 162 23.75 -15.94 -24.35
CA ASN A 162 22.70 -16.02 -25.38
C ASN A 162 22.64 -14.82 -26.34
N PHE A 163 23.31 -13.70 -26.03
CA PHE A 163 23.24 -12.49 -26.86
C PHE A 163 24.62 -11.90 -27.12
N VAL A 164 24.78 -11.25 -28.28
CA VAL A 164 26.04 -10.59 -28.68
C VAL A 164 25.83 -9.14 -29.13
N GLY A 165 26.93 -8.39 -29.17
CA GLY A 165 26.97 -7.02 -29.72
C GLY A 165 26.05 -6.03 -29.01
N LYS A 166 25.33 -5.22 -29.80
CA LYS A 166 24.44 -4.16 -29.26
C LYS A 166 23.28 -4.70 -28.43
N LYS A 167 22.75 -5.87 -28.81
CA LYS A 167 21.62 -6.50 -28.12
C LYS A 167 22.03 -6.98 -26.73
N ARG A 168 23.19 -7.65 -26.62
CA ARG A 168 23.81 -8.01 -25.33
C ARG A 168 23.97 -6.80 -24.42
N LYS A 169 24.59 -5.74 -24.92
CA LYS A 169 24.83 -4.51 -24.14
C LYS A 169 23.52 -3.90 -23.62
N GLY A 170 22.50 -3.80 -24.49
CA GLY A 170 21.19 -3.29 -24.11
C GLY A 170 20.50 -4.15 -23.06
N PHE A 171 20.61 -5.48 -23.15
CA PHE A 171 20.00 -6.40 -22.19
C PHE A 171 20.71 -6.40 -20.85
N ILE A 172 22.06 -6.33 -20.81
CA ILE A 172 22.80 -6.15 -19.56
C ILE A 172 22.35 -4.87 -18.84
N GLU A 173 22.21 -3.77 -19.58
CA GLU A 173 21.76 -2.51 -18.99
C GLU A 173 20.34 -2.63 -18.41
N ILE A 174 19.42 -3.34 -19.07
CA ILE A 174 18.07 -3.60 -18.56
C ILE A 174 18.09 -4.55 -17.35
N SER A 175 18.95 -5.58 -17.35
CA SER A 175 19.17 -6.48 -16.22
C SER A 175 19.65 -5.72 -14.98
N LEU A 176 20.64 -4.84 -15.12
CA LEU A 176 21.13 -4.03 -14.00
C LEU A 176 20.06 -3.08 -13.46
N ILE A 177 19.21 -2.51 -14.34
CA ILE A 177 18.07 -1.69 -13.91
C ILE A 177 17.03 -2.52 -13.14
N LEU A 178 16.79 -3.77 -13.53
CA LEU A 178 15.90 -4.69 -12.83
C LEU A 178 16.45 -5.04 -11.45
N ILE A 179 17.74 -5.36 -11.37
CA ILE A 179 18.43 -5.65 -10.10
C ILE A 179 18.41 -4.44 -9.18
N ASP A 180 18.72 -3.23 -9.68
CA ASP A 180 18.63 -1.99 -8.92
C ASP A 180 17.21 -1.74 -8.39
N TYR A 181 16.19 -2.00 -9.20
CA TYR A 181 14.79 -1.93 -8.76
C TYR A 181 14.52 -2.91 -7.62
N LEU A 182 14.93 -4.17 -7.76
CA LEU A 182 14.72 -5.21 -6.77
C LEU A 182 15.46 -4.91 -5.46
N PHE A 183 16.70 -4.43 -5.54
CA PHE A 183 17.49 -3.99 -4.37
C PHE A 183 16.82 -2.85 -3.63
N LYS A 184 16.30 -1.84 -4.35
CA LYS A 184 15.67 -0.66 -3.73
C LYS A 184 14.28 -0.92 -3.20
N THR A 185 13.52 -1.82 -3.81
CA THR A 185 12.12 -2.05 -3.46
C THR A 185 11.91 -3.25 -2.56
N LYS A 186 12.85 -4.20 -2.54
CA LYS A 186 12.78 -5.48 -1.82
C LYS A 186 11.44 -6.23 -2.05
N LYS A 187 10.86 -6.08 -3.25
CA LYS A 187 9.53 -6.59 -3.63
C LYS A 187 9.55 -7.17 -5.05
N PHE A 188 8.70 -8.18 -5.27
CA PHE A 188 8.45 -8.71 -6.61
C PHE A 188 7.84 -7.65 -7.53
N VAL A 189 8.34 -7.63 -8.78
CA VAL A 189 8.09 -6.55 -9.72
C VAL A 189 6.79 -6.77 -10.48
N SER A 190 5.84 -5.83 -10.42
CA SER A 190 4.76 -5.81 -11.40
C SER A 190 5.33 -5.30 -12.73
N LYS A 191 4.92 -5.92 -13.85
CA LYS A 191 5.39 -5.56 -15.20
C LYS A 191 5.33 -4.05 -15.44
N THR A 192 4.23 -3.42 -15.04
CA THR A 192 3.96 -1.98 -15.17
C THR A 192 4.95 -1.10 -14.39
N ASP A 193 5.32 -1.52 -13.18
CA ASP A 193 6.27 -0.79 -12.34
C ASP A 193 7.67 -0.83 -12.94
N PHE A 194 8.07 -1.99 -13.48
CA PHE A 194 9.35 -2.11 -14.18
C PHE A 194 9.42 -1.19 -15.40
N TYR A 195 8.35 -1.11 -16.20
CA TYR A 195 8.28 -0.20 -17.34
C TYR A 195 8.40 1.27 -16.91
N SER A 196 7.82 1.65 -15.77
CA SER A 196 7.95 3.00 -15.25
C SER A 196 9.38 3.28 -14.79
N TRP A 197 9.96 2.35 -14.05
CA TRP A 197 11.32 2.46 -13.52
C TRP A 197 12.37 2.49 -14.63
N ALA A 198 12.35 1.54 -15.56
CA ALA A 198 13.33 1.52 -16.64
C ALA A 198 13.25 2.73 -17.58
N ARG A 199 12.06 3.35 -17.71
CA ARG A 199 11.93 4.63 -18.43
C ARG A 199 12.66 5.79 -17.74
N SER A 200 12.79 5.79 -16.41
CA SER A 200 13.60 6.82 -15.73
C SER A 200 15.09 6.70 -16.04
N TYR A 201 15.54 5.54 -16.51
CA TYR A 201 16.90 5.29 -17.02
C TYR A 201 17.00 5.48 -18.54
N GLY A 202 16.00 6.09 -19.17
CA GLY A 202 16.00 6.36 -20.62
C GLY A 202 15.73 5.15 -21.50
N LYS A 203 15.28 4.01 -20.94
CA LYS A 203 14.92 2.82 -21.73
C LYS A 203 13.55 2.98 -22.36
N ARG A 204 13.43 2.61 -23.64
CA ARG A 204 12.14 2.64 -24.34
C ARG A 204 11.35 1.39 -23.98
N SER A 205 10.03 1.51 -23.96
CA SER A 205 9.13 0.39 -23.68
C SER A 205 9.29 -0.77 -24.68
N ILE A 206 9.73 -0.50 -25.91
CA ILE A 206 10.00 -1.56 -26.88
C ILE A 206 11.21 -2.41 -26.50
N ASP A 207 12.29 -1.78 -26.04
CA ASP A 207 13.52 -2.46 -25.64
C ASP A 207 13.29 -3.33 -24.40
N ILE A 208 12.52 -2.82 -23.43
CA ILE A 208 12.11 -3.55 -22.21
C ILE A 208 11.21 -4.74 -22.58
N ARG A 209 10.28 -4.57 -23.53
CA ARG A 209 9.40 -5.66 -23.97
C ARG A 209 10.18 -6.76 -24.68
N GLU A 210 11.13 -6.38 -25.53
CA GLU A 210 12.01 -7.32 -26.22
C GLU A 210 12.86 -8.11 -25.22
N PHE A 211 13.43 -7.43 -24.23
CA PHE A 211 14.14 -8.07 -23.12
C PHE A 211 13.26 -9.08 -22.37
N MET A 212 12.06 -8.69 -21.92
CA MET A 212 11.18 -9.58 -21.16
C MET A 212 10.74 -10.80 -21.98
N LYS A 213 10.55 -10.64 -23.29
CA LYS A 213 10.21 -11.76 -24.18
C LYS A 213 11.40 -12.73 -24.29
N ALA A 214 12.59 -12.19 -24.53
CA ALA A 214 13.81 -12.99 -24.65
C ALA A 214 14.14 -13.72 -23.33
N MET A 215 14.01 -13.07 -22.17
CA MET A 215 14.26 -13.71 -20.88
C MET A 215 13.25 -14.79 -20.53
N ARG A 216 12.00 -14.70 -21.03
CA ARG A 216 10.99 -15.75 -20.85
C ARG A 216 11.38 -17.04 -21.57
N GLU A 217 12.03 -16.95 -22.72
CA GLU A 217 12.53 -18.11 -23.47
C GLU A 217 13.64 -18.85 -22.69
N HIS A 218 14.26 -18.19 -21.70
CA HIS A 218 15.27 -18.75 -20.79
C HIS A 218 14.78 -18.81 -19.33
N GLY A 219 13.46 -18.76 -19.09
CA GLY A 219 12.89 -18.70 -17.74
C GLY A 219 13.24 -19.91 -16.87
N ALA A 220 13.35 -21.10 -17.48
CA ALA A 220 13.75 -22.33 -16.79
C ALA A 220 15.18 -22.25 -16.23
N GLU A 221 16.10 -21.55 -16.91
CA GLU A 221 17.47 -21.31 -16.45
C GLU A 221 17.52 -20.30 -15.28
N LEU A 222 16.52 -19.43 -15.15
CA LEU A 222 16.41 -18.40 -14.11
C LEU A 222 15.72 -18.88 -12.83
N PHE A 223 14.73 -19.76 -12.95
CA PHE A 223 13.84 -20.14 -11.84
C PHE A 223 13.86 -21.65 -11.54
N GLY A 224 14.64 -22.44 -12.28
CA GLY A 224 14.57 -23.90 -12.26
C GLY A 224 13.28 -24.44 -12.89
N ASP A 225 13.10 -25.77 -12.91
CA ASP A 225 11.94 -26.48 -13.50
C ASP A 225 10.58 -26.20 -12.81
N ALA A 226 10.46 -25.13 -12.03
CA ALA A 226 9.23 -24.76 -11.32
C ALA A 226 8.09 -24.26 -12.23
N GLU A 227 8.33 -24.09 -13.54
CA GLU A 227 7.32 -23.65 -14.54
C GLU A 227 7.05 -24.71 -15.64
N ALA A 228 7.21 -26.00 -15.37
CA ALA A 228 6.82 -27.07 -16.31
C ALA A 228 5.40 -27.65 -16.09
N GLU A 229 4.58 -27.03 -15.26
CA GLU A 229 3.16 -27.37 -15.09
C GLU A 229 2.28 -26.13 -15.29
N ASP A 230 2.01 -25.80 -16.57
CA ASP A 230 0.74 -25.26 -17.06
C ASP A 230 0.66 -25.40 -18.59
#